data_AF-A0A1N7JAD3-F1
#
_entry.id   AF-A0A1N7JAD3-F1
#
_cell.length_a   1.000
_cell.length_b   1.000
_cell.length_c   1.000
_cell.angle_alpha   90.00
_cell.angle_beta   90.00
_cell.angle_gamma   90.00
#
_symmetry.space_group_name_H-M   'P 1'
#
loop_
_entity.id
_entity.type
_entity.pdbx_description
1 polymer ?
#
loop_
_entity_poly.entity_id
_entity_poly.type
_entity_poly.pdbx_seq_one_letter_code
_entity_poly.pdbx_strand_id
1 'polypeptide(L)'
;MGNNRRLTFALLLGCAATPLPAEEPMSAIDWLSSSVSGAMPISMQPGSSAAVLPPVPGEPPVSGTGPVETVTVHSLDQPSADGLGLVPAARLGLPANLWGTTPERELATSLRKERLDTLPSVQGFLLDLMLAELDPPTNRAPNGHDVLFLARIDRLLDLGALEQAMALLEQADPDDAEIFRRRFDVALLLGQEDRACEIMEKSPAVAPSPPARIFCLARRGNWEDAELNLNTGHALGQITPEMTDLLELFLDDEAADGADDLPPPARPSPLTFRLMEAIGQPMATTMLPVAFAQADLRSNSGWKTQLDAAERLARMGVIDPNQLLGLYTQERASASGGVWERVALISELDRALSDGRSARVEQLLPQAWEEMQAQELEAPFAAMIVPRLAGLQLSGEAATLAFRMAMLTPDFEMSALSPPDTGTTTRFLAALARGNTNGTRAPDVLGMMLKRVFDAPPEEVPAAYAALVPDQLGAALLAAIDDISEGAKGDQRRVETGLKLLRKAGMESLARRTALELMVLERRG
;
A
#
# COMPACT_ATOMS: atom_id res chain seq x y z
N MET A 1 16.73 40.34 70.76
CA MET A 1 16.84 41.46 69.80
C MET A 1 17.45 40.92 68.52
N GLY A 2 16.84 41.21 67.36
CA GLY A 2 17.52 41.07 66.05
C GLY A 2 16.98 39.99 65.12
N ASN A 3 15.96 40.35 64.35
CA ASN A 3 15.47 39.76 63.10
C ASN A 3 16.49 38.99 62.24
N ASN A 4 16.07 37.84 61.70
CA ASN A 4 16.12 37.60 60.25
C ASN A 4 15.17 36.46 59.83
N ARG A 5 13.98 36.84 59.35
CA ARG A 5 13.04 35.99 58.62
C ARG A 5 13.56 35.81 57.19
N ARG A 6 13.86 34.57 56.78
CA ARG A 6 13.86 34.18 55.37
C ARG A 6 12.66 33.24 55.16
N LEU A 7 11.62 33.77 54.51
CA LEU A 7 10.55 32.96 53.91
C LEU A 7 11.11 32.36 52.61
N THR A 8 11.13 31.04 52.52
CA THR A 8 11.26 30.33 51.24
C THR A 8 9.89 29.79 50.90
N PHE A 9 9.23 30.41 49.92
CA PHE A 9 7.92 30.02 49.42
C PHE A 9 8.12 28.89 48.40
N ALA A 10 7.61 27.70 48.69
CA ALA A 10 7.59 26.58 47.75
C ALA A 10 6.47 26.80 46.73
N LEU A 11 6.84 27.03 45.47
CA LEU A 11 5.90 27.13 44.34
C LEU A 11 5.59 25.71 43.85
N LEU A 12 4.40 25.20 44.19
CA LEU A 12 3.83 23.98 43.60
C LEU A 12 3.31 24.32 42.21
N LEU A 13 4.08 23.98 41.16
CA LEU A 13 3.61 23.99 39.78
C LEU A 13 2.74 22.74 39.56
N GLY A 14 1.41 22.91 39.55
CA GLY A 14 0.48 21.89 39.09
C GLY A 14 0.43 21.90 37.56
N CYS A 15 1.00 20.88 36.91
CA CYS A 15 0.79 20.63 35.49
C CYS A 15 -0.64 20.13 35.29
N ALA A 16 -1.55 21.01 34.87
CA ALA A 16 -2.80 20.61 34.26
C ALA A 16 -2.51 20.12 32.85
N ALA A 17 -2.60 18.80 32.63
CA ALA A 17 -2.58 18.22 31.29
C ALA A 17 -3.89 18.61 30.59
N THR A 18 -3.80 19.48 29.58
CA THR A 18 -4.89 19.74 28.65
C THR A 18 -5.06 18.52 27.75
N PRO A 19 -6.27 17.93 27.63
CA PRO A 19 -6.52 16.90 26.63
C PRO A 19 -6.40 17.53 25.24
N LEU A 20 -5.56 16.94 24.39
CA LEU A 20 -5.52 17.25 22.96
C LEU A 20 -6.83 16.77 22.31
N PRO A 21 -7.43 17.53 21.38
CA PRO A 21 -8.57 17.06 20.61
C PRO A 21 -8.17 15.82 19.80
N ALA A 22 -9.06 14.83 19.74
CA ALA A 22 -8.91 13.68 18.86
C ALA A 22 -9.08 14.14 17.41
N GLU A 23 -8.08 13.87 16.57
CA GLU A 23 -8.13 14.10 15.12
C GLU A 23 -9.26 13.28 14.48
N GLU A 24 -9.94 13.89 13.50
CA GLU A 24 -10.81 13.19 12.53
C GLU A 24 -10.03 12.04 11.86
N PRO A 25 -10.70 10.99 11.35
CA PRO A 25 -10.02 9.87 10.70
C PRO A 25 -9.42 10.30 9.35
N MET A 26 -8.32 11.04 9.41
CA MET A 26 -7.51 11.39 8.25
C MET A 26 -6.88 10.11 7.69
N SER A 27 -6.81 10.02 6.35
CA SER A 27 -5.92 9.06 5.70
C SER A 27 -4.50 9.27 6.23
N ALA A 28 -3.76 8.20 6.54
CA ALA A 28 -2.33 8.31 6.87
C ALA A 28 -1.45 8.60 5.64
N ILE A 29 -2.07 8.65 4.46
CA ILE A 29 -1.40 8.95 3.22
C ILE A 29 -1.55 10.44 2.98
N ASP A 30 -0.48 11.19 3.26
CA ASP A 30 -0.45 12.66 3.20
C ASP A 30 -0.99 13.21 1.86
N TRP A 31 -0.77 12.50 0.75
CA TRP A 31 -1.23 12.90 -0.59
C TRP A 31 -2.69 12.54 -0.89
N LEU A 32 -3.28 11.59 -0.17
CA LEU A 32 -4.74 11.33 -0.20
C LEU A 32 -5.50 12.30 0.71
N SER A 33 -4.84 12.86 1.74
CA SER A 33 -5.45 13.92 2.55
C SER A 33 -5.48 15.28 1.84
N SER A 34 -4.50 15.58 0.98
CA SER A 34 -4.38 16.89 0.33
C SER A 34 -5.37 17.13 -0.82
N SER A 35 -6.03 16.10 -1.36
CA SER A 35 -7.20 16.29 -2.25
C SER A 35 -8.39 16.94 -1.53
N VAL A 36 -8.37 16.99 -0.18
CA VAL A 36 -9.54 17.29 0.67
C VAL A 36 -9.29 18.25 1.85
N SER A 37 -8.08 18.72 2.15
CA SER A 37 -7.85 19.67 3.27
C SER A 37 -8.48 21.08 3.13
N GLY A 38 -9.28 21.35 2.08
CA GLY A 38 -10.07 22.57 1.94
C GLY A 38 -11.46 22.53 2.61
N ALA A 39 -11.89 21.38 3.12
CA ALA A 39 -13.18 21.25 3.80
C ALA A 39 -13.10 21.81 5.23
N MET A 40 -13.30 23.13 5.38
CA MET A 40 -13.79 23.68 6.64
C MET A 40 -15.17 23.05 6.92
N PRO A 41 -15.49 22.60 8.15
CA PRO A 41 -16.78 21.97 8.42
C PRO A 41 -17.89 23.02 8.30
N ILE A 42 -18.60 23.02 7.16
CA ILE A 42 -19.82 23.81 7.00
C ILE A 42 -20.99 22.92 7.40
N SER A 43 -21.54 23.17 8.59
CA SER A 43 -22.85 22.66 8.98
C SER A 43 -23.93 23.29 8.08
N MET A 44 -24.32 22.60 7.00
CA MET A 44 -25.61 22.82 6.36
C MET A 44 -26.54 21.67 6.74
N GLN A 45 -27.41 21.92 7.72
CA GLN A 45 -28.53 21.02 8.01
C GLN A 45 -29.65 21.24 6.98
N PRO A 46 -30.18 20.18 6.34
CA PRO A 46 -31.44 20.26 5.63
C PRO A 46 -32.58 20.34 6.66
N GLY A 47 -33.28 21.47 6.72
CA GLY A 47 -34.54 21.61 7.49
C GLY A 47 -34.56 22.59 8.66
N SER A 48 -33.48 23.33 8.94
CA SER A 48 -33.53 24.38 9.96
C SER A 48 -34.21 25.64 9.42
N SER A 49 -35.51 25.78 9.72
CA SER A 49 -36.19 27.06 9.58
C SER A 49 -35.66 28.01 10.66
N ALA A 50 -34.63 28.79 10.34
CA ALA A 50 -34.20 29.88 11.22
C ALA A 50 -35.31 30.95 11.22
N ALA A 51 -36.15 30.94 12.26
CA ALA A 51 -37.05 32.04 12.53
C ALA A 51 -36.21 33.27 12.91
N VAL A 52 -36.06 34.21 11.98
CA VAL A 52 -35.45 35.51 12.23
C VAL A 52 -36.47 36.38 12.98
N LEU A 53 -36.50 36.26 14.30
CA LEU A 53 -37.13 37.26 15.17
C LEU A 53 -36.03 38.12 15.81
N PRO A 54 -36.25 39.44 15.95
CA PRO A 54 -35.30 40.33 16.61
C PRO A 54 -35.18 39.99 18.12
N PRO A 55 -33.99 40.14 18.72
CA PRO A 55 -33.75 39.79 20.12
C PRO A 55 -34.58 40.66 21.08
N VAL A 56 -35.16 40.03 22.10
CA VAL A 56 -35.88 40.71 23.19
C VAL A 56 -34.87 41.24 24.21
N PRO A 57 -34.91 42.54 24.57
CA PRO A 57 -34.00 43.10 25.56
C PRO A 57 -34.25 42.50 26.96
N GLY A 58 -33.22 41.89 27.55
CA GLY A 58 -33.24 41.37 28.93
C GLY A 58 -33.11 39.85 29.07
N GLU A 59 -33.08 39.11 27.97
CA GLU A 59 -32.84 37.66 27.99
C GLU A 59 -31.33 37.37 27.89
N PRO A 60 -30.73 36.59 28.81
CA PRO A 60 -29.34 36.20 28.69
C PRO A 60 -29.17 35.27 27.48
N PRO A 61 -28.09 35.41 26.69
CA PRO A 61 -27.86 34.55 25.55
C PRO A 61 -27.70 33.09 26.00
N VAL A 62 -28.55 32.21 25.47
CA VAL A 62 -28.42 30.75 25.64
C VAL A 62 -27.42 30.20 24.61
N SER A 63 -26.15 30.58 24.73
CA SER A 63 -25.07 29.90 24.03
C SER A 63 -24.45 28.85 24.95
N GLY A 64 -24.92 27.61 24.82
CA GLY A 64 -24.21 26.45 25.34
C GLY A 64 -22.91 26.28 24.55
N THR A 65 -21.81 26.87 25.03
CA THR A 65 -20.46 26.61 24.51
C THR A 65 -19.94 25.30 25.10
N GLY A 66 -20.48 24.18 24.62
CA GLY A 66 -19.83 22.87 24.70
C GLY A 66 -19.26 22.51 23.32
N PRO A 67 -18.21 21.68 23.23
CA PRO A 67 -17.83 21.09 21.96
C PRO A 67 -19.06 20.36 21.40
N VAL A 68 -19.49 20.76 20.21
CA VAL A 68 -20.51 20.01 19.48
C VAL A 68 -19.84 18.73 19.03
N GLU A 69 -20.09 17.63 19.73
CA GLU A 69 -19.74 16.31 19.22
C GLU A 69 -20.48 16.11 17.90
N THR A 70 -19.74 15.81 16.85
CA THR A 70 -20.28 15.32 15.59
C THR A 70 -20.94 13.97 15.87
N VAL A 71 -22.25 14.00 16.08
CA VAL A 71 -23.06 12.78 16.22
C VAL A 71 -23.36 12.26 14.83
N THR A 72 -22.48 11.41 14.29
CA THR A 72 -22.81 10.56 13.14
C THR A 72 -23.69 9.42 13.63
N VAL A 73 -24.99 9.54 13.40
CA VAL A 73 -25.96 8.48 13.72
C VAL A 73 -25.98 7.48 12.57
N HIS A 74 -25.30 6.35 12.74
CA HIS A 74 -25.43 5.20 11.86
C HIS A 74 -26.26 4.11 12.54
N SER A 75 -27.05 3.38 11.75
CA SER A 75 -27.81 2.24 12.25
C SER A 75 -26.83 1.12 12.64
N LEU A 76 -27.01 0.54 13.84
CA LEU A 76 -26.26 -0.65 14.26
C LEU A 76 -26.47 -1.86 13.32
N ASP A 77 -27.53 -1.82 12.51
CA ASP A 77 -27.90 -2.89 11.57
C ASP A 77 -27.36 -2.66 10.13
N GLN A 78 -26.59 -1.58 9.88
CA GLN A 78 -26.00 -1.35 8.56
C GLN A 78 -24.84 -2.34 8.33
N PRO A 79 -24.78 -3.03 7.17
CA PRO A 79 -23.64 -3.90 6.85
C PRO A 79 -22.36 -3.06 6.79
N SER A 80 -21.35 -3.48 7.55
CA SER A 80 -20.04 -2.79 7.57
C SER A 80 -19.12 -3.32 6.48
N ALA A 81 -18.44 -2.41 5.79
CA ALA A 81 -17.43 -2.73 4.79
C ALA A 81 -16.17 -3.39 5.38
N ASP A 82 -15.94 -3.32 6.69
CA ASP A 82 -14.80 -3.97 7.37
C ASP A 82 -14.68 -5.47 7.05
N GLY A 83 -15.81 -6.10 6.73
CA GLY A 83 -15.88 -7.52 6.39
C GLY A 83 -15.57 -7.85 4.93
N LEU A 84 -15.57 -6.86 4.04
CA LEU A 84 -15.45 -7.08 2.60
C LEU A 84 -14.07 -7.64 2.23
N GLY A 85 -14.03 -8.45 1.19
CA GLY A 85 -12.82 -9.08 0.67
C GLY A 85 -13.01 -9.60 -0.74
N LEU A 86 -11.91 -9.84 -1.44
CA LEU A 86 -11.87 -10.48 -2.76
C LEU A 86 -11.46 -11.96 -2.67
N VAL A 87 -10.89 -12.37 -1.54
CA VAL A 87 -10.35 -13.71 -1.32
C VAL A 87 -10.86 -14.27 0.00
N PRO A 88 -11.50 -15.44 0.03
CA PRO A 88 -11.91 -16.06 1.29
C PRO A 88 -10.71 -16.37 2.20
N ALA A 89 -10.78 -16.02 3.49
CA ALA A 89 -9.70 -16.24 4.47
C ALA A 89 -9.18 -17.69 4.50
N ALA A 90 -10.06 -18.67 4.30
CA ALA A 90 -9.71 -20.08 4.27
C ALA A 90 -8.69 -20.44 3.17
N ARG A 91 -8.69 -19.72 2.02
CA ARG A 91 -7.70 -19.92 0.96
C ARG A 91 -6.30 -19.47 1.38
N LEU A 92 -6.22 -18.55 2.33
CA LEU A 92 -4.98 -18.04 2.91
C LEU A 92 -4.55 -18.84 4.15
N GLY A 93 -5.32 -19.86 4.55
CA GLY A 93 -5.09 -20.59 5.79
C GLY A 93 -5.37 -19.76 7.05
N LEU A 94 -6.14 -18.68 6.93
CA LEU A 94 -6.47 -17.78 8.03
C LEU A 94 -7.88 -18.09 8.57
N PRO A 95 -8.12 -17.93 9.89
CA PRO A 95 -9.47 -17.97 10.44
C PRO A 95 -10.25 -16.71 10.03
N ALA A 96 -11.57 -16.84 9.82
CA ALA A 96 -12.42 -15.69 9.46
C ALA A 96 -12.39 -14.60 10.54
N ASN A 97 -12.40 -14.98 11.82
CA ASN A 97 -12.36 -14.08 12.96
C ASN A 97 -10.94 -13.62 13.35
N LEU A 98 -10.04 -13.49 12.37
CA LEU A 98 -8.61 -13.18 12.57
C LEU A 98 -8.35 -11.98 13.49
N TRP A 99 -9.15 -10.92 13.34
CA TRP A 99 -8.99 -9.67 14.09
C TRP A 99 -9.37 -9.82 15.57
N GLY A 100 -10.34 -10.70 15.86
CA GLY A 100 -10.78 -11.06 17.19
C GLY A 100 -11.14 -9.86 18.06
N THR A 101 -10.49 -9.71 19.21
CA THR A 101 -10.75 -8.63 20.18
C THR A 101 -9.84 -7.41 20.01
N THR A 102 -9.02 -7.38 18.95
CA THR A 102 -8.11 -6.25 18.71
C THR A 102 -8.95 -4.98 18.47
N PRO A 103 -8.67 -3.86 19.14
CA PRO A 103 -9.37 -2.61 18.87
C PRO A 103 -9.22 -2.19 17.41
N GLU A 104 -10.32 -1.87 16.74
CA GLU A 104 -10.35 -1.52 15.31
C GLU A 104 -9.38 -0.37 14.96
N ARG A 105 -9.32 0.67 15.80
CA ARG A 105 -8.40 1.81 15.62
C ARG A 105 -6.93 1.43 15.73
N GLU A 106 -6.61 0.46 16.59
CA GLU A 106 -5.24 -0.05 16.70
C GLU A 106 -4.86 -0.84 15.46
N LEU A 107 -5.76 -1.69 14.95
CA LEU A 107 -5.55 -2.38 13.68
C LEU A 107 -5.35 -1.41 12.52
N ALA A 108 -6.23 -0.43 12.36
CA ALA A 108 -6.12 0.58 11.32
C ALA A 108 -4.79 1.35 11.42
N THR A 109 -4.34 1.66 12.64
CA THR A 109 -3.05 2.32 12.87
C THR A 109 -1.87 1.42 12.50
N SER A 110 -1.90 0.15 12.90
CA SER A 110 -0.85 -0.82 12.56
C SER A 110 -0.75 -1.02 11.04
N LEU A 111 -1.89 -1.19 10.37
CA LEU A 111 -1.95 -1.31 8.92
C LEU A 111 -1.45 -0.07 8.20
N ARG A 112 -1.60 1.13 8.76
CA ARG A 112 -1.06 2.37 8.16
C ARG A 112 0.42 2.60 8.45
N LYS A 113 0.96 2.01 9.52
CA LYS A 113 2.39 2.15 9.90
C LYS A 113 3.31 1.12 9.27
N GLU A 114 2.76 0.01 8.77
CA GLU A 114 3.53 -1.07 8.16
C GLU A 114 4.50 -0.54 7.07
N ARG A 115 5.70 -1.08 7.00
CA ARG A 115 6.72 -0.63 6.04
C ARG A 115 6.56 -1.37 4.72
N LEU A 116 6.82 -0.66 3.62
CA LEU A 116 6.74 -1.23 2.26
C LEU A 116 8.05 -1.89 1.82
N ASP A 117 9.17 -1.49 2.41
CA ASP A 117 10.49 -2.08 2.15
C ASP A 117 10.67 -3.35 3.01
N THR A 118 10.19 -4.47 2.48
CA THR A 118 10.22 -5.81 3.10
C THR A 118 10.39 -6.92 2.06
N LEU A 119 10.60 -8.16 2.52
CA LEU A 119 10.78 -9.36 1.71
C LEU A 119 9.54 -9.65 0.83
N PRO A 120 9.70 -10.17 -0.40
CA PRO A 120 8.59 -10.37 -1.33
C PRO A 120 7.46 -11.26 -0.76
N SER A 121 7.79 -12.33 -0.03
CA SER A 121 6.77 -13.21 0.58
C SER A 121 5.95 -12.51 1.67
N VAL A 122 6.59 -11.63 2.43
CA VAL A 122 5.95 -10.84 3.49
C VAL A 122 5.04 -9.79 2.88
N GLN A 123 5.51 -9.07 1.87
CA GLN A 123 4.72 -8.11 1.11
C GLN A 123 3.53 -8.77 0.41
N GLY A 124 3.75 -9.92 -0.23
CA GLY A 124 2.68 -10.70 -0.86
C GLY A 124 1.63 -11.16 0.15
N PHE A 125 2.05 -11.60 1.34
CA PHE A 125 1.11 -11.92 2.41
C PHE A 125 0.35 -10.69 2.92
N LEU A 126 0.98 -9.52 3.02
CA LEU A 126 0.30 -8.27 3.40
C LEU A 126 -0.77 -7.92 2.36
N LEU A 127 -0.44 -8.02 1.07
CA LEU A 127 -1.42 -7.84 -0.02
C LEU A 127 -2.59 -8.83 0.12
N ASP A 128 -2.30 -10.13 0.27
CA ASP A 128 -3.31 -11.17 0.48
C ASP A 128 -4.22 -10.86 1.67
N LEU A 129 -3.63 -10.40 2.79
CA LEU A 129 -4.36 -10.01 4.00
C LEU A 129 -5.25 -8.79 3.76
N MET A 130 -4.80 -7.80 2.98
CA MET A 130 -5.63 -6.64 2.61
C MET A 130 -6.80 -7.02 1.69
N LEU A 131 -6.70 -8.12 0.96
CA LEU A 131 -7.75 -8.63 0.06
C LEU A 131 -8.62 -9.71 0.70
N ALA A 132 -8.31 -10.15 1.91
CA ALA A 132 -9.02 -11.23 2.58
C ALA A 132 -10.44 -10.80 3.03
N GLU A 133 -11.41 -11.70 2.87
CA GLU A 133 -12.72 -11.61 3.50
C GLU A 133 -12.60 -12.11 4.94
N LEU A 134 -12.77 -11.22 5.92
CA LEU A 134 -12.51 -11.46 7.34
C LEU A 134 -13.65 -10.86 8.17
N ASP A 135 -14.06 -11.53 9.25
CA ASP A 135 -15.06 -10.97 10.16
C ASP A 135 -14.51 -9.67 10.79
N PRO A 136 -15.28 -8.58 10.84
CA PRO A 136 -14.86 -7.35 11.51
C PRO A 136 -14.42 -7.58 12.97
N PRO A 137 -13.50 -6.77 13.51
CA PRO A 137 -13.10 -6.88 14.92
C PRO A 137 -14.32 -6.71 15.84
N THR A 138 -14.35 -7.51 16.91
CA THR A 138 -15.43 -7.43 17.91
C THR A 138 -15.40 -6.12 18.70
N ASN A 139 -14.22 -5.50 18.82
CA ASN A 139 -14.02 -4.20 19.45
C ASN A 139 -13.97 -3.09 18.39
N ARG A 140 -15.17 -2.68 17.93
CA ARG A 140 -15.35 -1.63 16.92
C ARG A 140 -15.05 -0.24 17.47
N ALA A 141 -14.63 0.66 16.59
CA ALA A 141 -14.32 2.04 16.90
C ALA A 141 -15.59 2.81 17.33
N PRO A 142 -15.61 3.44 18.52
CA PRO A 142 -16.61 4.44 18.86
C PRO A 142 -16.64 5.54 17.80
N ASN A 143 -17.82 5.80 17.21
CA ASN A 143 -18.10 6.83 16.20
C ASN A 143 -17.30 6.73 14.88
N GLY A 144 -16.60 5.62 14.65
CA GLY A 144 -15.92 5.32 13.39
C GLY A 144 -16.68 4.20 12.67
N HIS A 145 -17.07 4.44 11.42
CA HIS A 145 -17.60 3.42 10.53
C HIS A 145 -16.51 3.02 9.56
N ASP A 146 -16.37 1.72 9.30
CA ASP A 146 -15.48 1.15 8.29
C ASP A 146 -14.01 1.63 8.37
N VAL A 147 -13.52 1.88 9.59
CA VAL A 147 -12.19 2.46 9.81
C VAL A 147 -11.11 1.47 9.39
N LEU A 148 -11.33 0.18 9.67
CA LEU A 148 -10.43 -0.88 9.25
C LEU A 148 -10.48 -1.07 7.72
N PHE A 149 -11.66 -1.05 7.11
CA PHE A 149 -11.80 -1.10 5.65
C PHE A 149 -11.01 0.02 4.97
N LEU A 150 -11.20 1.28 5.38
CA LEU A 150 -10.47 2.41 4.81
C LEU A 150 -8.96 2.30 5.02
N ALA A 151 -8.50 1.78 6.17
CA ALA A 151 -7.08 1.52 6.40
C ALA A 151 -6.51 0.43 5.48
N ARG A 152 -7.30 -0.60 5.15
CA ARG A 152 -6.92 -1.64 4.17
C ARG A 152 -6.84 -1.04 2.76
N ILE A 153 -7.80 -0.20 2.38
CA ILE A 153 -7.78 0.52 1.10
C ILE A 153 -6.54 1.41 1.02
N ASP A 154 -6.30 2.26 2.02
CA ASP A 154 -5.11 3.12 2.09
C ASP A 154 -3.83 2.27 1.89
N ARG A 155 -3.71 1.12 2.58
CA ARG A 155 -2.57 0.21 2.39
C ARG A 155 -2.45 -0.35 0.97
N LEU A 156 -3.57 -0.69 0.31
CA LEU A 156 -3.54 -1.13 -1.09
C LEU A 156 -3.04 -0.01 -2.02
N LEU A 157 -3.42 1.23 -1.75
CA LEU A 157 -2.94 2.41 -2.51
C LEU A 157 -1.43 2.60 -2.30
N ASP A 158 -0.94 2.47 -1.06
CA ASP A 158 0.49 2.50 -0.75
C ASP A 158 1.30 1.41 -1.46
N LEU A 159 0.69 0.24 -1.71
CA LEU A 159 1.30 -0.84 -2.50
C LEU A 159 1.20 -0.61 -4.01
N GLY A 160 0.34 0.30 -4.47
CA GLY A 160 0.02 0.50 -5.89
C GLY A 160 -1.06 -0.44 -6.44
N ALA A 161 -1.73 -1.19 -5.57
CA ALA A 161 -2.78 -2.17 -5.88
C ALA A 161 -4.13 -1.52 -6.16
N LEU A 162 -4.14 -0.58 -7.11
CA LEU A 162 -5.30 0.27 -7.40
C LEU A 162 -6.48 -0.50 -8.00
N GLU A 163 -6.23 -1.49 -8.87
CA GLU A 163 -7.31 -2.30 -9.44
C GLU A 163 -8.03 -3.11 -8.36
N GLN A 164 -7.27 -3.68 -7.42
CA GLN A 164 -7.80 -4.45 -6.31
C GLN A 164 -8.51 -3.55 -5.29
N ALA A 165 -7.96 -2.35 -5.01
CA ALA A 165 -8.62 -1.35 -4.18
C ALA A 165 -9.96 -0.91 -4.80
N MET A 166 -9.99 -0.62 -6.10
CA MET A 166 -11.22 -0.30 -6.83
C MET A 166 -12.26 -1.42 -6.71
N ALA A 167 -11.85 -2.68 -6.91
CA ALA A 167 -12.75 -3.83 -6.81
C ALA A 167 -13.39 -4.00 -5.42
N LEU A 168 -12.69 -3.61 -4.33
CA LEU A 168 -13.25 -3.57 -2.99
C LEU A 168 -14.17 -2.36 -2.79
N LEU A 169 -13.75 -1.17 -3.24
CA LEU A 169 -14.52 0.06 -3.13
C LEU A 169 -15.86 0.00 -3.88
N GLU A 170 -15.92 -0.73 -5.00
CA GLU A 170 -17.17 -0.94 -5.76
C GLU A 170 -18.16 -1.90 -5.08
N GLN A 171 -17.73 -2.66 -4.06
CA GLN A 171 -18.62 -3.53 -3.27
C GLN A 171 -19.15 -2.85 -2.00
N ALA A 172 -18.53 -1.76 -1.58
CA ALA A 172 -18.92 -1.00 -0.41
C ALA A 172 -20.11 -0.06 -0.69
N ASP A 173 -20.63 0.55 0.37
CA ASP A 173 -21.75 1.50 0.26
C ASP A 173 -21.31 2.74 -0.58
N PRO A 174 -21.93 2.98 -1.74
CA PRO A 174 -21.55 4.11 -2.60
C PRO A 174 -21.94 5.48 -2.02
N ASP A 175 -22.81 5.52 -1.00
CA ASP A 175 -23.27 6.75 -0.36
C ASP A 175 -22.38 7.16 0.83
N ASP A 176 -21.41 6.32 1.23
CA ASP A 176 -20.40 6.68 2.22
C ASP A 176 -19.36 7.65 1.61
N ALA A 177 -19.25 8.85 2.17
CA ALA A 177 -18.41 9.92 1.65
C ALA A 177 -16.90 9.57 1.67
N GLU A 178 -16.44 8.83 2.66
CA GLU A 178 -15.03 8.46 2.79
C GLU A 178 -14.64 7.36 1.81
N ILE A 179 -15.54 6.40 1.60
CA ILE A 179 -15.42 5.35 0.58
C ILE A 179 -15.46 5.99 -0.81
N PHE A 180 -16.42 6.89 -1.06
CA PHE A 180 -16.51 7.62 -2.32
C PHE A 180 -15.24 8.43 -2.60
N ARG A 181 -14.68 9.08 -1.58
CA ARG A 181 -13.40 9.81 -1.68
C ARG A 181 -12.26 8.92 -2.19
N ARG A 182 -12.03 7.77 -1.54
CA ARG A 182 -11.01 6.80 -1.99
C ARG A 182 -11.32 6.30 -3.41
N ARG A 183 -12.58 6.02 -3.70
CA ARG A 183 -12.99 5.55 -5.03
C ARG A 183 -12.70 6.58 -6.11
N PHE A 184 -12.96 7.85 -5.85
CA PHE A 184 -12.65 8.94 -6.77
C PHE A 184 -11.14 9.04 -7.01
N ASP A 185 -10.33 9.07 -5.95
CA ASP A 185 -8.86 9.13 -6.05
C ASP A 185 -8.26 7.95 -6.85
N VAL A 186 -8.74 6.73 -6.59
CA VAL A 186 -8.32 5.54 -7.35
C VAL A 186 -8.77 5.63 -8.81
N ALA A 187 -10.00 6.08 -9.08
CA ALA A 187 -10.50 6.25 -10.44
C ALA A 187 -9.65 7.26 -11.22
N LEU A 188 -9.26 8.37 -10.60
CA LEU A 188 -8.36 9.34 -11.20
C LEU A 188 -7.02 8.69 -11.54
N LEU A 189 -6.40 7.89 -10.69
CA LEU A 189 -5.12 7.26 -11.03
C LEU A 189 -5.25 6.15 -12.09
N LEU A 190 -6.39 5.47 -12.17
CA LEU A 190 -6.67 4.43 -13.17
C LEU A 190 -7.11 4.97 -14.54
N GLY A 191 -7.34 6.28 -14.70
CA GLY A 191 -7.85 6.82 -15.96
C GLY A 191 -9.36 6.61 -16.15
N GLN A 192 -10.09 6.50 -15.04
CA GLN A 192 -11.53 6.24 -14.98
C GLN A 192 -12.32 7.47 -14.50
N GLU A 193 -11.74 8.67 -14.63
CA GLU A 193 -12.31 9.95 -14.19
C GLU A 193 -13.72 10.20 -14.74
N ASP A 194 -14.01 9.84 -15.99
CA ASP A 194 -15.31 10.10 -16.61
C ASP A 194 -16.44 9.34 -15.92
N ARG A 195 -16.21 8.06 -15.60
CA ARG A 195 -17.16 7.22 -14.86
C ARG A 195 -17.32 7.75 -13.44
N ALA A 196 -16.24 8.15 -12.79
CA ALA A 196 -16.29 8.69 -11.43
C ALA A 196 -17.07 10.01 -11.36
N CYS A 197 -16.87 10.90 -12.33
CA CYS A 197 -17.61 12.15 -12.45
C CYS A 197 -19.10 11.94 -12.77
N GLU A 198 -19.45 10.94 -13.58
CA GLU A 198 -20.86 10.58 -13.82
C GLU A 198 -21.57 10.12 -12.53
N ILE A 199 -20.90 9.34 -11.69
CA ILE A 199 -21.46 8.90 -10.40
C ILE A 199 -21.63 10.11 -9.48
N MET A 200 -20.63 10.98 -9.41
CA MET A 200 -20.69 12.17 -8.56
C MET A 200 -21.82 13.13 -8.94
N GLU A 201 -22.10 13.29 -10.24
CA GLU A 201 -23.21 14.12 -10.73
C GLU A 201 -24.57 13.61 -10.22
N LYS A 202 -24.73 12.28 -10.07
CA LYS A 202 -25.95 11.63 -9.58
C LYS A 202 -26.07 11.67 -8.06
N SER A 203 -24.95 11.79 -7.35
CA SER A 203 -24.90 11.85 -5.89
C SER A 203 -24.11 13.09 -5.40
N PRO A 204 -24.64 14.33 -5.55
CA PRO A 204 -23.91 15.53 -5.16
C PRO A 204 -23.55 15.61 -3.67
N ALA A 205 -24.29 14.88 -2.82
CA ALA A 205 -24.05 14.83 -1.38
C ALA A 205 -22.75 14.11 -0.99
N VAL A 206 -22.16 13.29 -1.88
CA VAL A 206 -20.90 12.58 -1.64
C VAL A 206 -19.70 13.27 -2.32
N ALA A 207 -19.89 14.45 -2.91
CA ALA A 207 -18.79 15.18 -3.57
C ALA A 207 -17.65 15.46 -2.56
N PRO A 208 -16.43 14.95 -2.80
CA PRO A 208 -15.39 14.87 -1.78
C PRO A 208 -14.77 16.23 -1.44
N SER A 209 -14.76 17.16 -2.40
CA SER A 209 -14.26 18.53 -2.20
C SER A 209 -14.75 19.49 -3.29
N PRO A 210 -14.78 20.82 -3.06
CA PRO A 210 -15.12 21.80 -4.09
C PRO A 210 -14.25 21.69 -5.36
N PRO A 211 -12.91 21.50 -5.30
CA PRO A 211 -12.09 21.26 -6.49
C PRO A 211 -12.53 20.03 -7.31
N ALA A 212 -12.85 18.90 -6.66
CA ALA A 212 -13.32 17.71 -7.36
C ALA A 212 -14.65 17.96 -8.08
N ARG A 213 -15.56 18.72 -7.44
CA ARG A 213 -16.83 19.15 -8.05
C ARG A 213 -16.59 19.99 -9.30
N ILE A 214 -15.72 20.99 -9.23
CA ILE A 214 -15.37 21.87 -10.36
C ILE A 214 -14.78 21.04 -11.51
N PHE A 215 -13.81 20.17 -11.20
CA PHE A 215 -13.19 19.28 -12.18
C PHE A 215 -14.24 18.44 -12.92
N CYS A 216 -15.17 17.81 -12.19
CA CYS A 216 -16.18 16.99 -12.84
C CYS A 216 -17.23 17.81 -13.59
N LEU A 217 -17.66 18.98 -13.10
CA LEU A 217 -18.57 19.85 -13.86
C LEU A 217 -17.97 20.19 -15.23
N ALA A 218 -16.70 20.59 -15.26
CA ALA A 218 -15.96 20.86 -16.48
C ALA A 218 -15.82 19.61 -17.38
N ARG A 219 -15.41 18.46 -16.82
CA ARG A 219 -15.33 17.18 -17.55
C ARG A 219 -16.67 16.73 -18.15
N ARG A 220 -17.79 17.10 -17.52
CA ARG A 220 -19.15 16.84 -18.00
C ARG A 220 -19.67 17.92 -18.96
N GLY A 221 -18.86 18.93 -19.27
CA GLY A 221 -19.16 20.01 -20.22
C GLY A 221 -19.96 21.17 -19.63
N ASN A 222 -20.12 21.21 -18.30
CA ASN A 222 -20.82 22.27 -17.60
C ASN A 222 -19.84 23.34 -17.09
N TRP A 223 -19.24 24.04 -18.04
CA TRP A 223 -18.17 25.02 -17.80
C TRP A 223 -18.63 26.24 -16.99
N GLU A 224 -19.83 26.77 -17.30
CA GLU A 224 -20.40 27.92 -16.59
C GLU A 224 -20.60 27.63 -15.10
N ASP A 225 -21.13 26.44 -14.76
CA ASP A 225 -21.28 26.04 -13.36
C ASP A 225 -19.91 25.78 -12.71
N ALA A 226 -18.94 25.23 -13.44
CA ALA A 226 -17.59 25.01 -12.92
C ALA A 226 -16.92 26.34 -12.53
N GLU A 227 -17.00 27.36 -13.39
CA GLU A 227 -16.46 28.70 -13.14
C GLU A 227 -17.18 29.40 -11.97
N LEU A 228 -18.51 29.28 -11.89
CA LEU A 228 -19.27 29.81 -10.75
C LEU A 228 -18.85 29.16 -9.43
N ASN A 229 -18.66 27.83 -9.43
CA ASN A 229 -18.20 27.10 -8.25
C ASN A 229 -16.76 27.47 -7.87
N LEU A 230 -15.88 27.71 -8.84
CA LEU A 230 -14.51 28.18 -8.59
C LEU A 230 -14.50 29.55 -7.92
N ASN A 231 -15.19 30.53 -8.50
CA ASN A 231 -15.29 31.88 -7.96
C ASN A 231 -15.89 31.88 -6.55
N THR A 232 -16.94 31.08 -6.33
CA THR A 232 -17.59 30.94 -5.02
C THR A 232 -16.66 30.28 -4.00
N GLY A 233 -16.02 29.17 -4.37
CA GLY A 233 -15.12 28.43 -3.50
C GLY A 233 -13.89 29.26 -3.09
N HIS A 234 -13.30 30.00 -4.03
CA HIS A 234 -12.20 30.93 -3.76
C HIS A 234 -12.63 32.08 -2.84
N ALA A 235 -13.76 32.73 -3.12
CA ALA A 235 -14.28 33.82 -2.29
C ALA A 235 -14.62 33.38 -0.85
N LEU A 236 -15.04 32.12 -0.67
CA LEU A 236 -15.32 31.53 0.65
C LEU A 236 -14.07 30.93 1.32
N GLY A 237 -12.91 30.97 0.69
CA GLY A 237 -11.66 30.39 1.22
C GLY A 237 -11.68 28.86 1.31
N GLN A 238 -12.49 28.19 0.50
CA GLN A 238 -12.62 26.72 0.44
C GLN A 238 -11.62 26.07 -0.54
N ILE A 239 -10.96 26.88 -1.35
CA ILE A 239 -9.96 26.47 -2.35
C ILE A 239 -8.71 27.30 -2.08
N THR A 240 -7.55 26.64 -2.04
CA THR A 240 -6.28 27.33 -1.83
C THR A 240 -5.90 28.13 -3.08
N PRO A 241 -5.12 29.23 -2.96
CA PRO A 241 -4.70 30.01 -4.13
C PRO A 241 -4.02 29.16 -5.21
N GLU A 242 -3.16 28.22 -4.82
CA GLU A 242 -2.45 27.37 -5.77
C GLU A 242 -3.39 26.43 -6.54
N MET A 243 -4.45 25.94 -5.89
CA MET A 243 -5.48 25.14 -6.55
C MET A 243 -6.42 26.00 -7.39
N THR A 244 -6.67 27.25 -6.98
CA THR A 244 -7.42 28.22 -7.79
C THR A 244 -6.71 28.49 -9.10
N ASP A 245 -5.41 28.83 -9.08
CA ASP A 245 -4.61 29.09 -10.29
C ASP A 245 -4.64 27.89 -11.25
N LEU A 246 -4.49 26.67 -10.70
CA LEU A 246 -4.54 25.43 -11.49
C LEU A 246 -5.92 25.17 -12.10
N LEU A 247 -7.00 25.44 -11.37
CA LEU A 247 -8.37 25.29 -11.88
C LEU A 247 -8.72 26.38 -12.90
N GLU A 248 -8.21 27.60 -12.75
CA GLU A 248 -8.39 28.68 -13.74
C GLU A 248 -7.77 28.27 -15.09
N LEU A 249 -6.51 27.80 -15.08
CA LEU A 249 -5.85 27.29 -16.29
C LEU A 249 -6.56 26.06 -16.88
N PHE A 250 -7.17 25.23 -16.04
CA PHE A 250 -7.92 24.07 -16.52
C PHE A 250 -9.28 24.44 -17.16
N LEU A 251 -9.92 25.53 -16.71
CA LEU A 251 -11.21 25.96 -17.24
C LEU A 251 -11.09 26.85 -18.48
N ASP A 252 -9.96 27.53 -18.67
CA ASP A 252 -9.73 28.46 -19.77
C ASP A 252 -8.53 28.03 -20.65
N ASP A 253 -8.85 27.43 -21.80
CA ASP A 253 -7.87 26.94 -22.79
C ASP A 253 -7.03 28.08 -23.40
N GLU A 254 -7.58 29.29 -23.54
CA GLU A 254 -6.82 30.45 -24.03
C GLU A 254 -5.84 30.97 -22.97
N ALA A 255 -6.22 30.88 -21.68
CA ALA A 255 -5.32 31.23 -20.59
C ALA A 255 -4.19 30.20 -20.41
N ALA A 256 -4.45 28.92 -20.72
CA ALA A 256 -3.44 27.87 -20.66
C ALA A 256 -2.38 28.00 -21.77
N ASP A 257 -2.75 28.42 -22.98
CA ASP A 257 -1.84 28.54 -24.11
C ASP A 257 -0.81 29.66 -23.90
N GLY A 258 0.42 29.28 -23.56
CA GLY A 258 1.53 30.21 -23.32
C GLY A 258 1.60 30.76 -21.88
N ALA A 259 0.84 30.19 -20.95
CA ALA A 259 1.03 30.43 -19.53
C ALA A 259 2.45 30.01 -19.08
N ASP A 260 2.98 30.71 -18.07
CA ASP A 260 4.18 30.25 -17.39
C ASP A 260 3.90 28.92 -16.67
N ASP A 261 4.88 28.01 -16.69
CA ASP A 261 4.77 26.73 -16.00
C ASP A 261 4.46 26.94 -14.51
N LEU A 262 3.45 26.23 -14.00
CA LEU A 262 3.15 26.25 -12.59
C LEU A 262 4.28 25.56 -11.81
N PRO A 263 4.61 26.02 -10.60
CA PRO A 263 5.56 25.31 -9.75
C PRO A 263 5.01 23.91 -9.45
N PRO A 264 5.75 22.83 -9.76
CA PRO A 264 5.25 21.48 -9.56
C PRO A 264 5.01 21.23 -8.06
N PRO A 265 3.83 20.72 -7.67
CA PRO A 265 3.52 20.46 -6.28
C PRO A 265 4.43 19.36 -5.74
N ALA A 266 4.98 19.56 -4.53
CA ALA A 266 5.88 18.59 -3.91
C ALA A 266 5.19 17.25 -3.58
N ARG A 267 3.87 17.28 -3.35
CA ARG A 267 3.02 16.12 -3.00
C ARG A 267 1.66 16.25 -3.70
N PRO A 268 1.58 15.94 -5.01
CA PRO A 268 0.33 16.05 -5.74
C PRO A 268 -0.71 15.07 -5.19
N SER A 269 -1.96 15.53 -5.06
CA SER A 269 -3.10 14.62 -4.99
C SER A 269 -3.40 14.02 -6.38
N PRO A 270 -4.20 12.94 -6.51
CA PRO A 270 -4.60 12.43 -7.83
C PRO A 270 -5.31 13.47 -8.68
N LEU A 271 -6.14 14.31 -8.04
CA LEU A 271 -6.82 15.41 -8.72
C LEU A 271 -5.82 16.43 -9.24
N THR A 272 -4.86 16.84 -8.41
CA THR A 272 -3.79 17.77 -8.84
C THR A 272 -2.99 17.17 -9.99
N PHE A 273 -2.59 15.91 -9.90
CA PHE A 273 -1.87 15.21 -10.96
C PHE A 273 -2.65 15.20 -12.28
N ARG A 274 -3.97 14.98 -12.23
CA ARG A 274 -4.86 15.01 -13.39
C ARG A 274 -5.06 16.39 -13.99
N LEU A 275 -5.20 17.40 -13.14
CA LEU A 275 -5.29 18.78 -13.60
C LEU A 275 -3.99 19.22 -14.30
N MET A 276 -2.83 18.89 -13.73
CA MET A 276 -1.53 19.14 -14.36
C MET A 276 -1.39 18.45 -15.73
N GLU A 277 -1.84 17.19 -15.84
CA GLU A 277 -1.90 16.48 -17.13
C GLU A 277 -2.84 17.19 -18.13
N ALA A 278 -4.00 17.66 -17.67
CA ALA A 278 -5.01 18.31 -18.50
C ALA A 278 -4.57 19.68 -19.05
N ILE A 279 -3.78 20.45 -18.29
CA ILE A 279 -3.23 21.74 -18.73
C ILE A 279 -1.93 21.59 -19.55
N GLY A 280 -1.56 20.36 -19.93
CA GLY A 280 -0.35 20.11 -20.74
C GLY A 280 0.98 20.18 -19.97
N GLN A 281 0.94 20.16 -18.63
CA GLN A 281 2.13 20.16 -17.77
C GLN A 281 2.24 18.83 -16.98
N PRO A 282 2.37 17.66 -17.64
CA PRO A 282 2.34 16.37 -16.96
C PRO A 282 3.51 16.19 -15.99
N MET A 283 3.23 15.56 -14.86
CA MET A 283 4.23 15.30 -13.83
C MET A 283 4.93 13.95 -14.02
N ALA A 284 6.24 13.89 -13.78
CA ALA A 284 6.97 12.63 -13.75
C ALA A 284 6.59 11.80 -12.51
N THR A 285 6.18 10.55 -12.69
CA THR A 285 5.73 9.70 -11.57
C THR A 285 6.86 9.01 -10.81
N THR A 286 8.09 9.03 -11.34
CA THR A 286 9.23 8.23 -10.82
C THR A 286 9.51 8.48 -9.33
N MET A 287 9.34 9.73 -8.88
CA MET A 287 9.55 10.14 -7.48
C MET A 287 8.25 10.24 -6.68
N LEU A 288 7.10 10.03 -7.32
CA LEU A 288 5.80 10.03 -6.66
C LEU A 288 5.54 8.68 -5.98
N PRO A 289 4.58 8.60 -5.04
CA PRO A 289 4.12 7.33 -4.47
C PRO A 289 3.80 6.31 -5.56
N VAL A 290 4.02 5.01 -5.27
CA VAL A 290 3.89 3.94 -6.28
C VAL A 290 2.49 3.84 -6.88
N ALA A 291 1.44 4.30 -6.18
CA ALA A 291 0.09 4.46 -6.73
C ALA A 291 0.06 5.20 -8.06
N PHE A 292 0.89 6.24 -8.23
CA PHE A 292 0.95 7.03 -9.47
C PHE A 292 1.58 6.27 -10.63
N ALA A 293 2.35 5.20 -10.38
CA ALA A 293 2.93 4.38 -11.45
C ALA A 293 1.83 3.69 -12.29
N GLN A 294 0.64 3.45 -11.75
CA GLN A 294 -0.48 2.91 -12.51
C GLN A 294 -0.91 3.82 -13.66
N ALA A 295 -0.84 5.14 -13.47
CA ALA A 295 -1.17 6.11 -14.51
C ALA A 295 -0.23 5.99 -15.73
N ASP A 296 0.99 5.49 -15.52
CA ASP A 296 2.00 5.34 -16.56
C ASP A 296 1.94 4.00 -17.32
N LEU A 297 1.14 3.03 -16.86
CA LEU A 297 0.93 1.77 -17.58
C LEU A 297 -0.01 1.91 -18.79
N ARG A 298 -0.61 3.08 -18.97
CA ARG A 298 -1.57 3.34 -20.04
C ARG A 298 -0.88 3.43 -21.39
N SER A 299 -1.62 3.10 -22.46
CA SER A 299 -1.07 3.03 -23.83
C SER A 299 -0.66 4.39 -24.41
N ASN A 300 -1.10 5.50 -23.82
CA ASN A 300 -0.70 6.86 -24.21
C ASN A 300 0.66 7.27 -23.62
N SER A 301 1.17 6.54 -22.62
CA SER A 301 2.50 6.76 -22.07
C SER A 301 3.59 6.19 -22.98
N GLY A 302 4.76 6.83 -23.00
CA GLY A 302 5.92 6.31 -23.72
C GLY A 302 6.37 4.95 -23.15
N TRP A 303 6.87 4.07 -24.02
CA TRP A 303 7.25 2.69 -23.64
C TRP A 303 8.28 2.63 -22.50
N LYS A 304 9.26 3.55 -22.47
CA LYS A 304 10.22 3.64 -21.35
C LYS A 304 9.49 3.89 -20.02
N THR A 305 8.54 4.82 -20.01
CA THR A 305 7.75 5.17 -18.82
C THR A 305 6.91 3.99 -18.36
N GLN A 306 6.28 3.26 -19.30
CA GLN A 306 5.55 2.03 -18.99
C GLN A 306 6.45 0.96 -18.36
N LEU A 307 7.67 0.77 -18.88
CA LEU A 307 8.64 -0.17 -18.32
C LEU A 307 9.06 0.23 -16.89
N ASP A 308 9.43 1.49 -16.67
CA ASP A 308 9.83 1.97 -15.34
C ASP A 308 8.66 1.81 -14.33
N ALA A 309 7.43 2.10 -14.76
CA ALA A 309 6.23 1.93 -13.94
C ALA A 309 5.93 0.46 -13.63
N ALA A 310 6.02 -0.41 -14.64
CA ALA A 310 5.80 -1.84 -14.49
C ALA A 310 6.83 -2.48 -13.56
N GLU A 311 8.11 -2.12 -13.69
CA GLU A 311 9.16 -2.57 -12.78
C GLU A 311 8.86 -2.12 -11.34
N ARG A 312 8.48 -0.86 -11.13
CA ARG A 312 8.12 -0.35 -9.79
C ARG A 312 6.95 -1.13 -9.18
N LEU A 313 5.91 -1.40 -9.94
CA LEU A 313 4.73 -2.16 -9.48
C LEU A 313 5.02 -3.66 -9.31
N ALA A 314 5.90 -4.24 -10.13
CA ALA A 314 6.32 -5.64 -10.02
C ALA A 314 7.13 -5.89 -8.76
N ARG A 315 7.96 -4.95 -8.32
CA ARG A 315 8.65 -5.00 -7.01
C ARG A 315 7.66 -5.04 -5.86
N MET A 316 6.54 -4.34 -6.01
CA MET A 316 5.44 -4.35 -5.05
C MET A 316 4.57 -5.63 -5.14
N GLY A 317 4.83 -6.52 -6.10
CA GLY A 317 4.07 -7.75 -6.31
C GLY A 317 2.63 -7.52 -6.78
N VAL A 318 2.34 -6.33 -7.33
CA VAL A 318 0.97 -5.91 -7.68
C VAL A 318 0.57 -6.28 -9.10
N ILE A 319 1.52 -6.26 -10.04
CA ILE A 319 1.26 -6.66 -11.43
C ILE A 319 1.69 -8.10 -11.69
N ASP A 320 1.03 -8.76 -12.64
CA ASP A 320 1.41 -10.10 -13.07
C ASP A 320 2.82 -10.07 -13.70
N PRO A 321 3.76 -10.94 -13.27
CA PRO A 321 5.08 -10.99 -13.88
C PRO A 321 5.04 -11.19 -15.41
N ASN A 322 4.05 -11.88 -15.96
CA ASN A 322 3.90 -12.02 -17.42
C ASN A 322 3.53 -10.72 -18.12
N GLN A 323 2.85 -9.77 -17.44
CA GLN A 323 2.63 -8.43 -17.97
C GLN A 323 3.96 -7.70 -18.14
N LEU A 324 4.85 -7.79 -17.15
CA LEU A 324 6.21 -7.25 -17.23
C LEU A 324 7.03 -7.94 -18.34
N LEU A 325 6.94 -9.27 -18.48
CA LEU A 325 7.57 -10.00 -19.58
C LEU A 325 7.09 -9.50 -20.95
N GLY A 326 5.78 -9.25 -21.08
CA GLY A 326 5.19 -8.72 -22.30
C GLY A 326 5.79 -7.37 -22.67
N LEU A 327 5.99 -6.47 -21.70
CA LEU A 327 6.62 -5.17 -21.93
C LEU A 327 8.09 -5.29 -22.34
N TYR A 328 8.87 -6.19 -21.73
CA TYR A 328 10.27 -6.41 -22.10
C TYR A 328 10.45 -7.01 -23.49
N THR A 329 9.46 -7.75 -23.99
CA THR A 329 9.55 -8.49 -25.26
C THR A 329 8.74 -7.85 -26.40
N GLN A 330 8.06 -6.73 -26.14
CA GLN A 330 7.20 -6.05 -27.09
C GLN A 330 7.96 -5.53 -28.32
N GLU A 331 9.10 -4.87 -28.10
CA GLU A 331 9.93 -4.26 -29.14
C GLU A 331 11.41 -4.51 -28.87
N ARG A 332 12.28 -4.16 -29.83
CA ARG A 332 13.72 -4.15 -29.59
C ARG A 332 14.09 -2.92 -28.77
N ALA A 333 15.10 -3.07 -27.90
CA ALA A 333 15.66 -1.98 -27.13
C ALA A 333 15.92 -0.73 -28.01
N SER A 334 15.32 0.40 -27.62
CA SER A 334 15.39 1.64 -28.40
C SER A 334 16.71 2.39 -28.22
N ALA A 335 17.47 2.09 -27.16
CA ALA A 335 18.79 2.65 -26.87
C ALA A 335 19.64 1.64 -26.07
N SER A 336 20.81 2.05 -25.58
CA SER A 336 21.65 1.26 -24.69
C SER A 336 21.59 1.76 -23.25
N GLY A 337 21.79 0.86 -22.29
CA GLY A 337 21.89 1.17 -20.85
C GLY A 337 20.56 1.30 -20.11
N GLY A 338 20.63 1.17 -18.79
CA GLY A 338 19.48 1.23 -17.90
C GLY A 338 18.42 0.18 -18.25
N VAL A 339 17.16 0.60 -18.32
CA VAL A 339 16.03 -0.27 -18.67
C VAL A 339 16.18 -0.96 -20.02
N TRP A 340 16.91 -0.36 -20.96
CA TRP A 340 17.12 -0.93 -22.29
C TRP A 340 18.05 -2.14 -22.29
N GLU A 341 19.00 -2.20 -21.34
CA GLU A 341 19.85 -3.38 -21.17
C GLU A 341 19.02 -4.57 -20.69
N ARG A 342 18.11 -4.34 -19.71
CA ARG A 342 17.13 -5.34 -19.29
C ARG A 342 16.23 -5.79 -20.43
N VAL A 343 15.69 -4.86 -21.23
CA VAL A 343 14.89 -5.20 -22.44
C VAL A 343 15.68 -6.12 -23.38
N ALA A 344 16.93 -5.78 -23.69
CA ALA A 344 17.77 -6.57 -24.58
C ALA A 344 18.05 -7.98 -24.03
N LEU A 345 18.52 -8.07 -22.78
CA LEU A 345 18.86 -9.34 -22.14
C LEU A 345 17.65 -10.25 -21.96
N ILE A 346 16.52 -9.71 -21.50
CA ILE A 346 15.29 -10.48 -21.28
C ILE A 346 14.69 -10.94 -22.60
N SER A 347 14.68 -10.09 -23.64
CA SER A 347 14.25 -10.49 -24.98
C SER A 347 15.12 -11.60 -25.59
N GLU A 348 16.45 -11.56 -25.36
CA GLU A 348 17.34 -12.62 -25.81
C GLU A 348 17.16 -13.92 -25.03
N LEU A 349 17.01 -13.82 -23.71
CA LEU A 349 16.77 -14.96 -22.82
C LEU A 349 15.43 -15.62 -23.16
N ASP A 350 14.37 -14.83 -23.33
CA ASP A 350 13.05 -15.30 -23.76
C ASP A 350 13.12 -16.11 -25.05
N ARG A 351 13.84 -15.61 -26.07
CA ARG A 351 14.04 -16.33 -27.34
C ARG A 351 14.83 -17.61 -27.14
N ALA A 352 15.88 -17.59 -26.31
CA ALA A 352 16.69 -18.78 -26.02
C ALA A 352 15.88 -19.87 -25.30
N LEU A 353 15.01 -19.48 -24.36
CA LEU A 353 14.08 -20.36 -23.67
C LEU A 353 13.07 -20.97 -24.64
N SER A 354 12.43 -20.14 -25.47
CA SER A 354 11.44 -20.58 -26.46
C SER A 354 12.01 -21.55 -27.50
N ASP A 355 13.27 -21.34 -27.91
CA ASP A 355 13.96 -22.22 -28.86
C ASP A 355 14.60 -23.46 -28.20
N GLY A 356 14.52 -23.61 -26.88
CA GLY A 356 15.15 -24.74 -26.15
C GLY A 356 16.68 -24.73 -26.19
N ARG A 357 17.32 -23.58 -26.34
CA ARG A 357 18.78 -23.44 -26.52
C ARG A 357 19.51 -23.41 -25.18
N SER A 358 19.62 -24.55 -24.48
CA SER A 358 20.21 -24.66 -23.13
C SER A 358 21.55 -23.92 -22.97
N ALA A 359 22.51 -24.14 -23.88
CA ALA A 359 23.83 -23.49 -23.80
C ALA A 359 23.77 -21.96 -23.87
N ARG A 360 22.78 -21.40 -24.59
CA ARG A 360 22.57 -19.94 -24.63
C ARG A 360 21.87 -19.44 -23.38
N VAL A 361 20.93 -20.22 -22.84
CA VAL A 361 20.28 -19.91 -21.54
C VAL A 361 21.32 -19.89 -20.42
N GLU A 362 22.23 -20.86 -20.38
CA GLU A 362 23.32 -20.92 -19.39
C GLU A 362 24.23 -19.68 -19.42
N GLN A 363 24.43 -19.08 -20.61
CA GLN A 363 25.23 -17.85 -20.76
C GLN A 363 24.49 -16.58 -20.32
N LEU A 364 23.18 -16.52 -20.60
CA LEU A 364 22.37 -15.31 -20.39
C LEU A 364 21.79 -15.22 -18.98
N LEU A 365 21.45 -16.37 -18.37
CA LEU A 365 20.73 -16.41 -17.09
C LEU A 365 21.47 -15.67 -15.96
N PRO A 366 22.79 -15.82 -15.75
CA PRO A 366 23.51 -15.08 -14.71
C PRO A 366 23.51 -13.57 -14.94
N GLN A 367 23.66 -13.12 -16.19
CA GLN A 367 23.67 -11.69 -16.54
C GLN A 367 22.28 -11.07 -16.33
N ALA A 368 21.23 -11.75 -16.78
CA ALA A 368 19.85 -11.30 -16.56
C ALA A 368 19.50 -11.27 -15.07
N TRP A 369 19.99 -12.22 -14.27
CA TRP A 369 19.81 -12.23 -12.83
C TRP A 369 20.46 -11.01 -12.15
N GLU A 370 21.69 -10.67 -12.51
CA GLU A 370 22.41 -9.52 -11.95
C GLU A 370 21.68 -8.19 -12.26
N GLU A 371 21.21 -8.02 -13.49
CA GLU A 371 20.44 -6.83 -13.90
C GLU A 371 19.10 -6.71 -13.14
N MET A 372 18.45 -7.84 -12.86
CA MET A 372 17.22 -7.86 -12.08
C MET A 372 17.49 -7.60 -10.59
N GLN A 373 18.57 -8.16 -10.06
CA GLN A 373 19.01 -7.91 -8.68
C GLN A 373 19.32 -6.44 -8.44
N ALA A 374 19.97 -5.76 -9.40
CA ALA A 374 20.26 -4.33 -9.31
C ALA A 374 19.01 -3.44 -9.22
N GLN A 375 17.83 -3.96 -9.58
CA GLN A 375 16.56 -3.27 -9.49
C GLN A 375 15.62 -3.87 -8.44
N GLU A 376 16.03 -4.88 -7.68
CA GLU A 376 15.18 -5.65 -6.75
C GLU A 376 14.02 -6.41 -7.42
N LEU A 377 14.22 -6.87 -8.66
CA LEU A 377 13.25 -7.60 -9.48
C LEU A 377 13.46 -9.13 -9.45
N GLU A 378 14.23 -9.66 -8.50
CA GLU A 378 14.61 -11.07 -8.47
C GLU A 378 13.42 -12.02 -8.36
N ALA A 379 12.44 -11.69 -7.51
CA ALA A 379 11.24 -12.49 -7.30
C ALA A 379 10.33 -12.51 -8.54
N PRO A 380 9.90 -11.37 -9.12
CA PRO A 380 9.13 -11.41 -10.37
C PRO A 380 9.92 -12.04 -11.51
N PHE A 381 11.23 -11.82 -11.60
CA PHE A 381 12.08 -12.49 -12.59
C PHE A 381 12.09 -14.01 -12.43
N ALA A 382 12.28 -14.52 -11.21
CA ALA A 382 12.20 -15.94 -10.92
C ALA A 382 10.83 -16.53 -11.30
N ALA A 383 9.73 -15.83 -10.98
CA ALA A 383 8.38 -16.26 -11.33
C ALA A 383 8.16 -16.37 -12.85
N MET A 384 8.75 -15.46 -13.66
CA MET A 384 8.67 -15.53 -15.13
C MET A 384 9.52 -16.65 -15.72
N ILE A 385 10.74 -16.84 -15.21
CA ILE A 385 11.77 -17.64 -15.89
C ILE A 385 11.79 -19.08 -15.41
N VAL A 386 11.69 -19.33 -14.10
CA VAL A 386 11.86 -20.68 -13.52
C VAL A 386 10.92 -21.72 -14.14
N PRO A 387 9.60 -21.45 -14.33
CA PRO A 387 8.71 -22.43 -14.95
C PRO A 387 9.15 -22.84 -16.36
N ARG A 388 9.86 -21.96 -17.07
CA ARG A 388 10.35 -22.17 -18.44
C ARG A 388 11.72 -22.83 -18.51
N LEU A 389 12.43 -22.92 -17.38
CA LEU A 389 13.66 -23.71 -17.28
C LEU A 389 13.34 -25.22 -17.18
N ALA A 390 12.10 -25.58 -16.84
CA ALA A 390 11.67 -26.96 -16.78
C ALA A 390 11.86 -27.65 -18.14
N GLY A 391 12.64 -28.73 -18.17
CA GLY A 391 12.95 -29.50 -19.37
C GLY A 391 14.26 -29.12 -20.08
N LEU A 392 14.92 -28.03 -19.66
CA LEU A 392 16.28 -27.72 -20.11
C LEU A 392 17.30 -28.45 -19.23
N GLN A 393 18.29 -29.05 -19.88
CA GLN A 393 19.47 -29.57 -19.19
C GLN A 393 20.45 -28.43 -18.96
N LEU A 394 20.35 -27.81 -17.77
CA LEU A 394 21.31 -26.83 -17.28
C LEU A 394 22.40 -27.52 -16.47
N SER A 395 23.60 -26.97 -16.50
CA SER A 395 24.77 -27.48 -15.80
C SER A 395 25.55 -26.36 -15.11
N GLY A 396 26.43 -26.75 -14.19
CA GLY A 396 27.32 -25.83 -13.48
C GLY A 396 26.57 -24.70 -12.75
N GLU A 397 27.10 -23.48 -12.87
CA GLU A 397 26.59 -22.29 -12.19
C GLU A 397 25.14 -21.96 -12.56
N ALA A 398 24.77 -22.12 -13.84
CA ALA A 398 23.41 -21.84 -14.31
C ALA A 398 22.38 -22.78 -13.67
N ALA A 399 22.73 -24.06 -13.44
CA ALA A 399 21.85 -25.00 -12.74
C ALA A 399 21.69 -24.63 -11.25
N THR A 400 22.78 -24.25 -10.58
CA THR A 400 22.74 -23.78 -9.19
C THR A 400 21.95 -22.48 -9.05
N LEU A 401 22.09 -21.54 -10.00
CA LEU A 401 21.33 -20.30 -10.04
C LEU A 401 19.84 -20.57 -10.28
N ALA A 402 19.50 -21.40 -11.27
CA ALA A 402 18.12 -21.80 -11.53
C ALA A 402 17.45 -22.40 -10.29
N PHE A 403 18.18 -23.23 -9.54
CA PHE A 403 17.70 -23.78 -8.27
C PHE A 403 17.49 -22.69 -7.20
N ARG A 404 18.41 -21.72 -7.06
CA ARG A 404 18.24 -20.58 -6.14
C ARG A 404 17.01 -19.74 -6.52
N MET A 405 16.84 -19.44 -7.81
CA MET A 405 15.67 -18.73 -8.32
C MET A 405 14.37 -19.48 -7.99
N ALA A 406 14.37 -20.81 -8.14
CA ALA A 406 13.21 -21.63 -7.83
C ALA A 406 12.81 -21.60 -6.34
N MET A 407 13.72 -21.22 -5.43
CA MET A 407 13.37 -21.01 -4.02
C MET A 407 12.53 -19.75 -3.79
N LEU A 408 12.45 -18.85 -4.76
CA LEU A 408 11.66 -17.62 -4.72
C LEU A 408 10.28 -17.78 -5.38
N THR A 409 9.95 -18.96 -5.91
CA THR A 409 8.67 -19.21 -6.60
C THR A 409 7.72 -20.04 -5.73
N PRO A 410 6.41 -20.06 -6.05
CA PRO A 410 5.44 -20.90 -5.33
C PRO A 410 5.78 -22.40 -5.33
N ASP A 411 6.52 -22.88 -6.34
CA ASP A 411 6.88 -24.29 -6.52
C ASP A 411 8.18 -24.70 -5.80
N PHE A 412 8.70 -23.87 -4.89
CA PHE A 412 9.98 -24.08 -4.19
C PHE A 412 10.10 -25.48 -3.54
N GLU A 413 9.01 -26.03 -3.00
CA GLU A 413 8.99 -27.36 -2.39
C GLU A 413 9.26 -28.47 -3.39
N MET A 414 8.70 -28.36 -4.59
CA MET A 414 8.92 -29.32 -5.67
C MET A 414 10.35 -29.24 -6.18
N SER A 415 10.87 -28.02 -6.38
CA SER A 415 12.25 -27.81 -6.80
C SER A 415 13.26 -28.35 -5.80
N ALA A 416 12.95 -28.27 -4.50
CA ALA A 416 13.80 -28.80 -3.43
C ALA A 416 14.02 -30.33 -3.47
N LEU A 417 13.21 -31.07 -4.22
CA LEU A 417 13.36 -32.53 -4.39
C LEU A 417 14.53 -32.92 -5.31
N SER A 418 15.02 -31.99 -6.14
CA SER A 418 16.07 -32.24 -7.13
C SER A 418 17.16 -31.16 -7.09
N PRO A 419 17.93 -31.06 -5.98
CA PRO A 419 19.04 -30.12 -5.90
C PRO A 419 20.09 -30.42 -6.99
N PRO A 420 20.64 -29.40 -7.67
CA PRO A 420 21.57 -29.58 -8.80
C PRO A 420 22.95 -30.08 -8.36
N ASP A 421 23.30 -29.90 -7.09
CA ASP A 421 24.60 -30.27 -6.53
C ASP A 421 24.50 -30.70 -5.05
N THR A 422 25.63 -31.10 -4.48
CA THR A 422 25.75 -31.50 -3.07
C THR A 422 26.42 -30.43 -2.21
N GLY A 423 26.45 -29.18 -2.68
CA GLY A 423 26.98 -28.03 -1.96
C GLY A 423 26.26 -27.80 -0.62
N THR A 424 26.94 -27.18 0.33
CA THR A 424 26.38 -26.90 1.66
C THR A 424 25.15 -25.98 1.55
N THR A 425 25.25 -24.87 0.82
CA THR A 425 24.16 -23.92 0.63
C THR A 425 22.97 -24.54 -0.09
N THR A 426 23.20 -25.25 -1.20
CA THR A 426 22.16 -25.94 -1.97
C THR A 426 21.37 -26.94 -1.12
N ARG A 427 22.08 -27.81 -0.38
CA ARG A 427 21.44 -28.75 0.54
C ARG A 427 20.70 -28.07 1.68
N PHE A 428 21.21 -26.95 2.17
CA PHE A 428 20.56 -26.17 3.21
C PHE A 428 19.25 -25.55 2.72
N LEU A 429 19.25 -24.89 1.55
CA LEU A 429 18.05 -24.35 0.91
C LEU A 429 17.01 -25.45 0.64
N ALA A 430 17.42 -26.59 0.10
CA ALA A 430 16.52 -27.74 -0.12
C ALA A 430 15.91 -28.29 1.18
N ALA A 431 16.65 -28.25 2.29
CA ALA A 431 16.16 -28.68 3.60
C ALA A 431 15.20 -27.66 4.22
N LEU A 432 15.51 -26.37 4.07
CA LEU A 432 14.67 -25.26 4.50
C LEU A 432 13.33 -25.23 3.74
N ALA A 433 13.36 -25.42 2.43
CA ALA A 433 12.16 -25.56 1.59
C ALA A 433 11.25 -26.72 2.06
N ARG A 434 11.85 -27.83 2.52
CA ARG A 434 11.12 -28.97 3.09
C ARG A 434 10.68 -28.76 4.54
N GLY A 435 10.99 -27.62 5.15
CA GLY A 435 10.62 -27.28 6.53
C GLY A 435 11.39 -28.03 7.60
N ASN A 436 12.51 -28.67 7.25
CA ASN A 436 13.31 -29.43 8.19
C ASN A 436 14.80 -29.36 7.83
N THR A 437 15.55 -28.60 8.61
CA THR A 437 17.00 -28.40 8.46
C THR A 437 17.84 -29.40 9.27
N ASN A 438 17.23 -30.44 9.86
CA ASN A 438 17.98 -31.45 10.60
C ASN A 438 18.96 -32.20 9.70
N GLY A 439 20.16 -32.44 10.21
CA GLY A 439 21.23 -33.13 9.48
C GLY A 439 21.90 -32.31 8.36
N THR A 440 21.45 -31.08 8.09
CA THR A 440 22.19 -30.16 7.19
C THR A 440 23.13 -29.25 7.97
N ARG A 441 24.27 -28.95 7.35
CA ARG A 441 25.23 -27.97 7.87
C ARG A 441 24.76 -26.57 7.50
N ALA A 442 24.67 -25.67 8.48
CA ALA A 442 24.40 -24.26 8.23
C ALA A 442 25.56 -23.64 7.41
N PRO A 443 25.26 -22.89 6.33
CA PRO A 443 26.29 -22.23 5.53
C PRO A 443 26.90 -21.01 6.24
N ASP A 444 26.12 -20.29 7.05
CA ASP A 444 26.53 -19.05 7.74
C ASP A 444 25.75 -18.82 9.06
N VAL A 445 25.90 -17.63 9.65
CA VAL A 445 25.23 -17.25 10.91
C VAL A 445 23.71 -17.20 10.75
N LEU A 446 23.23 -16.69 9.61
CA LEU A 446 21.80 -16.67 9.30
C LEU A 446 21.26 -18.10 9.22
N GLY A 447 21.95 -19.00 8.52
CA GLY A 447 21.61 -20.42 8.47
C GLY A 447 21.56 -21.07 9.85
N MET A 448 22.47 -20.72 10.77
CA MET A 448 22.41 -21.21 12.16
C MET A 448 21.18 -20.72 12.91
N MET A 449 20.76 -19.46 12.69
CA MET A 449 19.52 -18.94 13.25
C MET A 449 18.30 -19.70 12.69
N LEU A 450 18.24 -19.87 11.37
CA LEU A 450 17.15 -20.60 10.71
C LEU A 450 17.06 -22.06 11.18
N LYS A 451 18.19 -22.71 11.49
CA LYS A 451 18.17 -24.03 12.13
C LYS A 451 17.42 -24.02 13.47
N ARG A 452 17.61 -23.01 14.31
CA ARG A 452 16.85 -22.89 15.58
C ARG A 452 15.36 -22.65 15.35
N VAL A 453 14.99 -22.10 14.20
CA VAL A 453 13.58 -21.91 13.81
C VAL A 453 12.98 -23.21 13.31
N PHE A 454 13.67 -23.99 12.46
CA PHE A 454 13.09 -25.11 11.69
C PHE A 454 13.48 -26.52 12.13
N ASP A 455 14.50 -26.72 12.98
CA ASP A 455 14.90 -28.06 13.45
C ASP A 455 13.86 -28.69 14.39
N ALA A 456 13.03 -27.87 15.05
CA ALA A 456 11.94 -28.31 15.91
C ALA A 456 10.68 -27.43 15.68
N PRO A 457 9.46 -27.97 15.82
CA PRO A 457 8.25 -27.17 15.80
C PRO A 457 8.19 -26.25 17.04
N PRO A 458 7.61 -25.03 16.93
CA PRO A 458 7.46 -24.14 18.09
C PRO A 458 6.43 -24.71 19.09
N GLU A 459 6.90 -25.11 20.27
CA GLU A 459 6.03 -25.64 21.34
C GLU A 459 5.15 -24.53 21.94
N GLU A 460 5.76 -23.37 22.22
CA GLU A 460 5.11 -22.22 22.86
C GLU A 460 5.02 -21.01 21.92
N VAL A 461 4.07 -20.11 22.19
CA VAL A 461 4.02 -18.80 21.53
C VAL A 461 5.20 -17.98 22.04
N PRO A 462 6.00 -17.32 21.16
CA PRO A 462 7.08 -16.47 21.61
C PRO A 462 6.59 -15.38 22.57
N ALA A 463 7.35 -15.11 23.64
CA ALA A 463 6.94 -14.21 24.72
C ALA A 463 6.51 -12.80 24.25
N ALA A 464 7.08 -12.31 23.14
CA ALA A 464 6.72 -11.04 22.53
C ALA A 464 5.25 -10.95 22.08
N TYR A 465 4.62 -12.09 21.75
CA TYR A 465 3.25 -12.17 21.22
C TYR A 465 2.29 -12.90 22.15
N ALA A 466 2.77 -13.40 23.29
CA ALA A 466 1.97 -14.21 24.21
C ALA A 466 0.73 -13.48 24.77
N ALA A 467 0.77 -12.15 24.84
CA ALA A 467 -0.36 -11.33 25.27
C ALA A 467 -1.44 -11.13 24.18
N LEU A 468 -1.11 -11.40 22.92
CA LEU A 468 -2.01 -11.21 21.77
C LEU A 468 -2.73 -12.51 21.40
N VAL A 469 -2.06 -13.66 21.54
CA VAL A 469 -2.62 -14.96 21.14
C VAL A 469 -3.40 -15.60 22.31
N PRO A 470 -4.59 -16.19 22.10
CA PRO A 470 -5.22 -16.47 20.80
C PRO A 470 -6.17 -15.37 20.28
N ASP A 471 -6.58 -14.42 21.12
CA ASP A 471 -7.74 -13.55 20.84
C ASP A 471 -7.47 -12.41 19.85
N GLN A 472 -6.20 -12.13 19.53
CA GLN A 472 -5.74 -11.04 18.67
C GLN A 472 -4.70 -11.55 17.65
N LEU A 473 -4.99 -12.69 17.01
CA LEU A 473 -4.07 -13.33 16.07
C LEU A 473 -3.65 -12.38 14.93
N GLY A 474 -4.57 -11.61 14.35
CA GLY A 474 -4.26 -10.63 13.30
C GLY A 474 -3.23 -9.59 13.74
N ALA A 475 -3.37 -9.04 14.95
CA ALA A 475 -2.41 -8.10 15.52
C ALA A 475 -1.04 -8.77 15.75
N ALA A 476 -1.04 -10.02 16.21
CA ALA A 476 0.19 -10.78 16.41
C ALA A 476 0.92 -11.04 15.08
N LEU A 477 0.20 -11.37 14.01
CA LEU A 477 0.78 -11.57 12.68
C LEU A 477 1.37 -10.29 12.10
N LEU A 478 0.66 -9.16 12.22
CA LEU A 478 1.19 -7.85 11.80
C LEU A 478 2.47 -7.50 12.57
N ALA A 479 2.49 -7.71 13.88
CA ALA A 479 3.69 -7.49 14.69
C ALA A 479 4.87 -8.41 14.30
N ALA A 480 4.61 -9.68 13.95
CA ALA A 480 5.66 -10.58 13.48
C ALA A 480 6.19 -10.19 12.09
N ILE A 481 5.34 -9.66 11.22
CA ILE A 481 5.73 -9.13 9.90
C ILE A 481 6.62 -7.91 10.05
N ASP A 482 6.27 -6.97 10.92
CA ASP A 482 7.12 -5.82 11.25
C ASP A 482 8.48 -6.28 11.81
N ASP A 483 8.48 -7.24 12.75
CA ASP A 483 9.71 -7.81 13.31
C ASP A 483 10.59 -8.52 12.26
N ILE A 484 9.99 -9.23 11.31
CA ILE A 484 10.73 -9.86 10.21
C ILE A 484 11.31 -8.79 9.29
N SER A 485 10.52 -7.76 8.95
CA SER A 485 10.92 -6.67 8.05
C SER A 485 12.08 -5.86 8.64
N GLU A 486 11.99 -5.47 9.91
CA GLU A 486 13.08 -4.80 10.63
C GLU A 486 14.27 -5.73 10.86
N GLY A 487 14.00 -6.98 11.22
CA GLY A 487 15.02 -7.96 11.52
C GLY A 487 15.87 -8.32 10.29
N ALA A 488 15.29 -8.33 9.10
CA ALA A 488 15.99 -8.57 7.84
C ALA A 488 17.14 -7.56 7.61
N LYS A 489 17.03 -6.35 8.19
CA LYS A 489 18.04 -5.28 8.12
C LYS A 489 19.18 -5.44 9.13
N GLY A 490 19.14 -6.46 10.01
CA GLY A 490 20.27 -6.82 10.85
C GLY A 490 19.93 -7.43 12.22
N ASP A 491 18.70 -7.31 12.72
CA ASP A 491 18.29 -7.93 13.99
C ASP A 491 17.75 -9.36 13.78
N GLN A 492 18.67 -10.32 13.72
CA GLN A 492 18.33 -11.74 13.56
C GLN A 492 17.43 -12.29 14.66
N ARG A 493 17.42 -11.70 15.86
CA ARG A 493 16.57 -12.16 16.97
C ARG A 493 15.11 -11.81 16.71
N ARG A 494 14.82 -10.63 16.13
CA ARG A 494 13.47 -10.27 15.68
C ARG A 494 12.99 -11.22 14.58
N VAL A 495 13.83 -11.48 13.57
CA VAL A 495 13.52 -12.49 12.52
C VAL A 495 13.22 -13.86 13.14
N GLU A 496 14.07 -14.36 14.04
CA GLU A 496 13.87 -15.66 14.70
C GLU A 496 12.51 -15.72 15.42
N THR A 497 12.16 -14.63 16.11
CA THR A 497 10.93 -14.51 16.90
C THR A 497 9.69 -14.46 16.02
N GLY A 498 9.71 -13.63 14.97
CA GLY A 498 8.61 -13.51 14.00
C GLY A 498 8.37 -14.81 13.23
N LEU A 499 9.43 -15.44 12.71
CA LEU A 499 9.31 -16.74 12.02
C LEU A 499 8.73 -17.83 12.93
N LYS A 500 9.14 -17.88 14.20
CA LYS A 500 8.56 -18.82 15.18
C LYS A 500 7.07 -18.57 15.40
N LEU A 501 6.62 -17.31 15.42
CA LEU A 501 5.19 -17.00 15.50
C LEU A 501 4.45 -17.48 14.26
N LEU A 502 4.94 -17.18 13.05
CA LEU A 502 4.30 -17.62 11.80
C LEU A 502 4.10 -19.14 11.79
N ARG A 503 5.13 -19.90 12.16
CA ARG A 503 5.04 -21.36 12.29
C ARG A 503 4.02 -21.78 13.35
N LYS A 504 4.01 -21.13 14.52
CA LYS A 504 3.05 -21.42 15.59
C LYS A 504 1.61 -21.14 15.18
N ALA A 505 1.39 -20.14 14.34
CA ALA A 505 0.10 -19.77 13.76
C ALA A 505 -0.33 -20.67 12.58
N GLY A 506 0.47 -21.68 12.20
CA GLY A 506 0.17 -22.58 11.08
C GLY A 506 0.58 -22.03 9.71
N MET A 507 1.26 -20.88 9.66
CA MET A 507 1.72 -20.24 8.42
C MET A 507 3.07 -20.79 7.94
N GLU A 508 3.20 -22.12 7.87
CA GLU A 508 4.48 -22.79 7.58
C GLU A 508 5.03 -22.44 6.18
N SER A 509 4.16 -22.32 5.18
CA SER A 509 4.57 -21.94 3.82
C SER A 509 5.12 -20.51 3.78
N LEU A 510 4.48 -19.56 4.47
CA LEU A 510 5.00 -18.19 4.57
C LEU A 510 6.35 -18.17 5.28
N ALA A 511 6.45 -18.80 6.46
CA ALA A 511 7.69 -18.86 7.23
C ALA A 511 8.86 -19.44 6.41
N ARG A 512 8.63 -20.51 5.64
CA ARG A 512 9.66 -21.12 4.78
C ARG A 512 10.04 -20.21 3.62
N ARG A 513 9.08 -19.61 2.91
CA ARG A 513 9.37 -18.66 1.82
C ARG A 513 10.17 -17.46 2.31
N THR A 514 9.77 -16.85 3.42
CA THR A 514 10.50 -15.74 4.04
C THR A 514 11.93 -16.15 4.42
N ALA A 515 12.12 -17.36 4.98
CA ALA A 515 13.44 -17.87 5.33
C ALA A 515 14.32 -18.15 4.09
N LEU A 516 13.73 -18.63 2.99
CA LEU A 516 14.42 -18.82 1.71
C LEU A 516 14.82 -17.48 1.10
N GLU A 517 13.92 -16.49 1.10
CA GLU A 517 14.19 -15.14 0.62
C GLU A 517 15.32 -14.48 1.40
N LEU A 518 15.36 -14.60 2.73
CA LEU A 518 16.47 -14.12 3.56
C LEU A 518 17.84 -14.71 3.17
N MET A 519 17.84 -15.95 2.67
CA MET A 519 19.07 -16.64 2.25
C MET A 519 19.45 -16.36 0.79
N VAL A 520 18.46 -16.12 -0.07
CA VAL A 520 18.66 -15.99 -1.52
C VAL A 520 18.83 -14.54 -1.94
N LEU A 521 18.03 -13.63 -1.36
CA LEU A 521 18.04 -12.20 -1.66
C LEU A 521 19.11 -11.50 -0.83
N GLU A 522 19.99 -10.77 -1.49
CA GLU A 522 21.08 -10.04 -0.84
C GLU A 522 20.61 -8.65 -0.38
N ARG A 523 19.60 -8.60 0.49
CA ARG A 523 19.01 -7.35 1.01
C ARG A 523 19.71 -6.80 2.25
N ARG A 524 21.02 -7.04 2.36
CA ARG A 524 21.85 -6.47 3.43
C ARG A 524 22.17 -5.04 3.00
N GLY A 525 21.38 -4.09 3.51
CA GLY A 525 21.41 -2.67 3.13
C GLY A 525 22.78 -2.00 3.18
#